data_AF-A0A380KPI4-F1
#
_entry.id   AF-A0A380KPI4-F1
#
_cell.length_a   1.000
_cell.length_b   1.000
_cell.length_c   1.000
_cell.angle_alpha   90.00
_cell.angle_beta   90.00
_cell.angle_gamma   90.00
#
_symmetry.space_group_name_H-M   'P 1'
#
loop_
_entity.id
_entity.type
_entity.pdbx_description
1 polymer ?
#
loop_
_entity_poly.entity_id
_entity_poly.type
_entity_poly.pdbx_seq_one_letter_code
_entity_poly.pdbx_strand_id
1 'polypeptide(L)'
;MYIHKFGNPEHPKVILLAPMMISGENLYHLMKPYLKGDYCIIALDQGGHGKAGQYLSVDDEYRQLKDYLVEKGYFDIKLVYGASLGVAIGWRLFNDQRFKIEYAWFDGVALKKNAWLLENVTRLLFRQKK
;
A
#
# COMPACT_ATOMS: atom_id res chain seq x y z
N MET A 1 -1.27 -12.19 1.14
CA MET A 1 -2.09 -10.98 0.92
C MET A 1 -3.45 -11.39 0.36
N TYR A 2 -4.52 -10.63 0.62
CA TYR A 2 -5.81 -10.81 -0.05
C TYR A 2 -6.22 -9.48 -0.71
N ILE A 3 -6.72 -9.53 -1.94
CA ILE A 3 -7.04 -8.32 -2.72
C ILE A 3 -8.55 -8.26 -2.92
N HIS A 4 -9.15 -7.20 -2.40
CA HIS A 4 -10.53 -6.83 -2.68
C HIS A 4 -10.58 -5.91 -3.89
N LYS A 5 -11.60 -6.10 -4.73
CA LYS A 5 -11.85 -5.26 -5.91
C LYS A 5 -13.27 -4.71 -5.88
N PHE A 6 -13.40 -3.40 -6.10
CA PHE A 6 -14.70 -2.73 -6.18
C PHE A 6 -14.76 -1.83 -7.42
N GLY A 7 -15.96 -1.66 -7.97
CA GLY A 7 -16.20 -0.83 -9.17
C GLY A 7 -15.86 -1.52 -10.49
N ASN A 8 -15.88 -0.75 -11.58
CA ASN A 8 -15.66 -1.24 -12.94
C ASN A 8 -14.15 -1.37 -13.23
N PRO A 9 -13.66 -2.55 -13.69
CA PRO A 9 -12.27 -2.76 -14.12
C PRO A 9 -11.70 -1.71 -15.09
N GLU A 10 -12.55 -1.16 -15.96
CA GLU A 10 -12.15 -0.21 -17.02
C GLU A 10 -11.96 1.22 -16.51
N HIS A 11 -12.41 1.51 -15.29
CA HIS A 11 -12.27 2.83 -14.68
C HIS A 11 -10.86 3.05 -14.11
N PRO A 12 -10.47 4.31 -13.85
CA PRO A 12 -9.15 4.62 -13.31
C PRO A 12 -8.88 3.87 -11.99
N LYS A 13 -7.65 3.38 -11.84
CA LYS A 13 -7.27 2.44 -10.77
C LYS A 13 -6.85 3.21 -9.53
N VAL A 14 -7.45 2.88 -8.39
CA VAL A 14 -7.12 3.45 -7.07
C VAL A 14 -6.74 2.32 -6.14
N ILE A 15 -5.55 2.42 -5.54
CA ILE A 15 -5.00 1.41 -4.64
C ILE A 15 -5.10 1.92 -3.21
N LEU A 16 -5.69 1.11 -2.32
CA LEU A 16 -5.86 1.41 -0.91
C LEU A 16 -5.05 0.44 -0.04
N LEU A 17 -4.12 0.98 0.74
CA LEU A 17 -3.20 0.25 1.60
C LEU A 17 -3.45 0.65 3.06
N ALA A 18 -3.91 -0.30 3.86
CA ALA A 18 -4.41 -0.06 5.20
C ALA A 18 -3.32 0.07 6.26
N PRO A 19 -3.62 0.76 7.38
CA PRO A 19 -2.81 0.60 8.59
C PRO A 19 -3.04 -0.79 9.18
N MET A 20 -2.22 -1.16 10.16
CA MET A 20 -2.41 -2.41 10.90
C MET A 20 -3.82 -2.50 11.50
N MET A 21 -4.36 -3.73 11.59
CA MET A 21 -5.66 -4.08 12.17
C MET A 21 -6.90 -3.65 11.37
N ILE A 22 -6.73 -2.99 10.21
CA ILE A 22 -7.85 -2.60 9.34
C ILE A 22 -7.78 -3.42 8.04
N SER A 23 -8.86 -4.09 7.65
CA SER A 23 -8.95 -4.76 6.35
C SER A 23 -9.03 -3.75 5.21
N GLY A 24 -8.57 -4.13 4.02
CA GLY A 24 -8.73 -3.33 2.81
C GLY A 24 -10.20 -3.04 2.50
N GLU A 25 -11.09 -4.00 2.73
CA GLU A 25 -12.55 -3.81 2.62
C GLU A 25 -13.07 -2.72 3.56
N ASN A 26 -12.68 -2.75 4.84
CA ASN A 26 -13.08 -1.73 5.80
C ASN A 26 -12.53 -0.34 5.43
N LEU A 27 -11.28 -0.28 4.97
CA LEU A 27 -10.69 0.97 4.49
C LEU A 27 -11.45 1.51 3.27
N TYR A 28 -11.83 0.65 2.32
CA TYR A 28 -12.67 1.05 1.20
C TYR A 28 -13.99 1.64 1.67
N HIS A 29 -14.69 0.98 2.60
CA HIS A 29 -15.96 1.50 3.12
C HIS A 29 -15.81 2.84 3.85
N LEU A 30 -14.69 3.06 4.54
CA LEU A 30 -14.36 4.35 5.16
C LEU A 30 -14.13 5.45 4.12
N MET A 31 -13.44 5.14 3.02
CA MET A 31 -13.06 6.12 2.00
C MET A 31 -14.15 6.38 0.97
N LYS A 32 -14.99 5.38 0.66
CA LYS A 32 -16.01 5.43 -0.41
C LYS A 32 -16.88 6.69 -0.39
N PRO A 33 -17.40 7.19 0.76
CA PRO A 33 -18.23 8.39 0.78
C PRO A 33 -17.52 9.66 0.29
N TYR A 34 -16.19 9.66 0.29
CA TYR A 34 -15.35 10.81 -0.07
C TYR A 34 -14.75 10.70 -1.48
N LEU A 35 -14.84 9.53 -2.12
CA LEU A 35 -14.37 9.31 -3.48
C LEU A 35 -15.41 9.85 -4.48
N LYS A 36 -15.11 10.98 -5.12
CA LYS A 36 -15.96 11.57 -6.16
C LYS A 36 -15.55 11.06 -7.54
N GLY A 37 -16.45 10.35 -8.21
CA GLY A 37 -16.23 9.78 -9.54
C GLY A 37 -16.17 8.25 -9.52
N ASP A 38 -16.09 7.67 -10.71
CA ASP A 38 -16.08 6.22 -10.85
C ASP A 38 -14.65 5.69 -10.96
N TYR A 39 -14.33 4.69 -10.13
CA TYR A 39 -13.00 4.12 -10.01
C TYR A 39 -13.04 2.60 -9.91
N CYS A 40 -11.93 1.99 -10.35
CA CYS A 40 -11.60 0.60 -10.03
C CYS A 40 -10.77 0.61 -8.74
N ILE A 41 -11.38 0.24 -7.62
CA ILE A 41 -10.71 0.21 -6.32
C ILE A 41 -10.06 -1.16 -6.12
N ILE A 42 -8.77 -1.15 -5.78
CA ILE A 42 -7.98 -2.31 -5.40
C ILE A 42 -7.56 -2.09 -3.94
N ALA A 43 -8.24 -2.77 -3.02
CA ALA A 43 -7.99 -2.60 -1.58
C ALA A 43 -7.38 -3.87 -0.99
N LEU A 44 -6.30 -3.73 -0.23
CA LEU A 44 -5.50 -4.87 0.21
C LEU A 44 -5.77 -5.20 1.67
N ASP A 45 -5.99 -6.49 1.95
CA ASP A 45 -5.71 -7.05 3.27
C ASP A 45 -4.23 -7.43 3.31
N GLN A 46 -3.49 -6.70 4.14
CA GLN A 46 -2.10 -6.99 4.47
C GLN A 46 -2.03 -8.06 5.56
N GLY A 47 -0.90 -8.77 5.62
CA GLY A 47 -0.70 -9.91 6.48
C GLY A 47 -0.94 -9.58 7.95
N GLY A 48 -1.51 -10.55 8.67
CA GLY A 48 -1.87 -10.41 10.07
C GLY A 48 -3.22 -9.72 10.34
N HIS A 49 -3.96 -9.30 9.31
CA HIS A 49 -5.33 -8.79 9.46
C HIS A 49 -6.22 -9.06 8.23
N GLY A 50 -7.53 -8.93 8.42
CA GLY A 50 -8.52 -9.25 7.38
C GLY A 50 -8.51 -10.72 7.00
N LYS A 51 -8.58 -11.01 5.70
CA LYS A 51 -8.52 -12.37 5.12
C LYS A 51 -7.10 -12.81 4.75
N ALA A 52 -6.10 -11.96 4.98
CA ALA A 52 -4.72 -12.30 4.66
C ALA A 52 -4.13 -13.28 5.68
N GLY A 53 -3.23 -14.15 5.21
CA GLY A 53 -2.42 -15.00 6.08
C GLY A 53 -1.37 -14.22 6.89
N GLN A 54 -0.37 -14.94 7.38
CA GLN A 54 0.71 -14.34 8.16
C GLN A 54 1.48 -13.27 7.37
N TYR A 55 1.85 -12.18 8.05
CA TYR A 55 2.79 -11.19 7.51
C TYR A 55 4.21 -11.76 7.46
N LEU A 56 4.83 -11.72 6.28
CA LEU A 56 6.21 -12.16 6.08
C LEU A 56 7.18 -10.98 6.01
N SER A 57 7.00 -10.13 5.01
CA SER A 57 7.74 -8.88 4.86
C SER A 57 7.01 -7.95 3.91
N VAL A 58 7.30 -6.66 4.02
CA VAL A 58 6.79 -5.65 3.08
C VAL A 58 7.25 -5.89 1.64
N ASP A 59 8.44 -6.49 1.43
CA ASP A 59 8.93 -6.83 0.09
C ASP A 59 8.11 -7.98 -0.52
N ASP A 60 7.70 -8.96 0.30
CA ASP A 60 6.84 -10.05 -0.17
C ASP A 60 5.41 -9.55 -0.45
N GLU A 61 4.85 -8.68 0.38
CA GLU A 61 3.55 -8.06 0.11
C GLU A 61 3.57 -7.21 -1.16
N TYR A 62 4.64 -6.41 -1.34
CA TYR A 62 4.83 -5.64 -2.55
C TYR A 62 4.96 -6.54 -3.78
N ARG A 63 5.72 -7.63 -3.69
CA ARG A 63 5.85 -8.61 -4.78
C ARG A 63 4.48 -9.17 -5.16
N GLN A 64 3.67 -9.60 -4.20
CA GLN A 64 2.31 -10.12 -4.46
C GLN A 64 1.41 -9.07 -5.13
N LEU A 65 1.46 -7.80 -4.68
CA LEU A 65 0.71 -6.70 -5.32
C LEU A 65 1.20 -6.45 -6.74
N LYS A 66 2.51 -6.38 -6.94
CA LYS A 66 3.12 -6.17 -8.25
C LYS A 66 2.73 -7.27 -9.22
N ASP A 67 2.82 -8.53 -8.82
CA ASP A 67 2.46 -9.69 -9.65
C ASP A 67 1.00 -9.58 -10.10
N TYR A 68 0.09 -9.25 -9.17
CA TYR A 68 -1.33 -9.02 -9.49
C TYR A 68 -1.55 -7.88 -10.49
N LEU A 69 -0.92 -6.71 -10.28
CA LEU A 69 -1.09 -5.57 -11.16
C LEU A 69 -0.54 -5.84 -12.56
N VAL A 70 0.61 -6.51 -12.66
CA VAL A 70 1.23 -6.90 -13.93
C VAL A 70 0.35 -7.90 -14.68
N GLU A 71 -0.17 -8.93 -13.99
CA GLU A 71 -1.08 -9.93 -14.58
C GLU A 71 -2.34 -9.28 -15.17
N LYS A 72 -2.87 -8.25 -14.50
CA LYS A 72 -4.06 -7.51 -14.98
C LYS A 72 -3.76 -6.41 -16.00
N GLY A 73 -2.49 -6.16 -16.31
CA GLY A 73 -2.08 -5.06 -17.18
C GLY A 73 -2.36 -3.68 -16.57
N TYR A 74 -2.44 -3.56 -15.25
CA TYR A 74 -2.74 -2.33 -14.54
C TYR A 74 -1.47 -1.53 -14.27
N PHE A 75 -0.99 -0.82 -15.29
CA PHE A 75 0.23 0.00 -15.22
C PHE A 75 -0.04 1.48 -14.91
N ASP A 76 -1.16 2.04 -15.37
CA ASP A 76 -1.58 3.41 -15.08
C ASP A 76 -2.47 3.47 -13.83
N ILE A 77 -1.96 4.06 -12.76
CA ILE A 77 -2.61 4.12 -11.45
C ILE A 77 -2.96 5.57 -11.15
N LYS A 78 -4.25 5.83 -10.90
CA LYS A 78 -4.75 7.19 -10.60
C LYS A 78 -4.30 7.65 -9.22
N LEU A 79 -4.42 6.80 -8.22
CA LEU A 79 -4.06 7.12 -6.85
C LEU A 79 -3.52 5.89 -6.13
N VAL A 80 -2.42 6.07 -5.40
CA VAL A 80 -1.98 5.15 -4.35
C VAL A 80 -2.19 5.85 -3.02
N TYR A 81 -3.11 5.35 -2.21
CA TYR A 81 -3.27 5.76 -0.81
C TYR A 81 -2.65 4.71 0.10
N GLY A 82 -1.81 5.17 1.04
CA GLY A 82 -1.27 4.32 2.10
C GLY A 82 -1.29 5.02 3.45
N ALA A 83 -1.65 4.29 4.49
CA ALA A 83 -1.63 4.77 5.86
C ALA A 83 -0.73 3.89 6.74
N SER A 84 0.12 4.51 7.57
CA SER A 84 1.01 3.81 8.50
C SER A 84 1.81 2.69 7.81
N LEU A 85 1.60 1.41 8.19
CA LEU A 85 2.27 0.26 7.58
C LEU A 85 2.02 0.14 6.06
N GLY A 86 0.81 0.47 5.60
CA GLY A 86 0.45 0.47 4.17
C GLY A 86 1.34 1.38 3.32
N VAL A 87 1.89 2.45 3.90
CA VAL A 87 2.84 3.33 3.20
C VAL A 87 4.09 2.56 2.77
N ALA A 88 4.55 1.57 3.53
CA ALA A 88 5.78 0.85 3.20
C ALA A 88 5.65 0.07 1.87
N ILE A 89 4.46 -0.43 1.55
CA ILE A 89 4.13 -1.05 0.26
C ILE A 89 3.93 0.04 -0.80
N GLY A 90 3.14 1.07 -0.48
CA GLY A 90 2.83 2.16 -1.40
C GLY A 90 4.07 2.90 -1.88
N TRP A 91 5.07 3.04 -1.01
CA TRP A 91 6.37 3.61 -1.32
C TRP A 91 7.17 2.78 -2.32
N ARG A 92 7.13 1.44 -2.21
CA ARG A 92 7.78 0.55 -3.19
C ARG A 92 7.13 0.66 -4.55
N LEU A 93 5.79 0.65 -4.57
CA LEU A 93 5.02 0.83 -5.78
C LEU A 93 5.28 2.19 -6.44
N PHE A 94 5.33 3.26 -5.64
CA PHE A 94 5.63 4.61 -6.10
C PHE A 94 7.02 4.76 -6.75
N ASN A 95 8.01 4.01 -6.28
CA ASN A 95 9.37 4.08 -6.83
C ASN A 95 9.61 3.10 -7.99
N ASP A 96 8.69 2.17 -8.25
CA ASP A 96 8.83 1.20 -9.34
C ASP A 96 8.43 1.83 -10.68
N GLN A 97 9.43 2.07 -11.53
CA GLN A 97 9.30 2.74 -12.82
C GLN A 97 8.39 2.01 -13.82
N ARG A 98 7.97 0.78 -13.53
CA ARG A 98 6.99 0.06 -14.36
C ARG A 98 5.58 0.63 -14.26
N PHE A 99 5.27 1.36 -13.19
CA PHE A 99 3.94 1.88 -12.94
C PHE A 99 3.92 3.41 -13.06
N LYS A 100 2.93 3.93 -13.78
CA LYS A 100 2.68 5.36 -13.86
C LYS A 100 1.66 5.74 -12.80
N ILE A 101 2.13 6.41 -11.75
CA ILE A 101 1.28 6.82 -10.63
C ILE A 101 1.04 8.33 -10.71
N GLU A 102 -0.22 8.73 -10.86
CA GLU A 102 -0.59 10.14 -11.00
C GLU A 102 -0.57 10.85 -9.64
N TYR A 103 -1.13 10.22 -8.61
CA TYR A 103 -1.14 10.75 -7.25
C TYR A 103 -0.72 9.68 -6.24
N ALA A 104 0.04 10.10 -5.22
CA ALA A 104 0.37 9.29 -4.07
C ALA A 104 0.06 10.08 -2.79
N TRP A 105 -0.69 9.47 -1.87
CA TRP A 105 -1.01 10.04 -0.57
C TRP A 105 -0.56 9.09 0.53
N PHE A 106 0.44 9.51 1.31
CA PHE A 106 1.01 8.72 2.39
C PHE A 106 0.75 9.39 3.73
N ASP A 107 -0.08 8.74 4.55
CA ASP A 107 -0.55 9.26 5.82
C ASP A 107 0.12 8.55 7.01
N GLY A 108 0.44 9.29 8.07
CA GLY A 108 1.02 8.75 9.30
C GLY A 108 2.41 8.13 9.14
N VAL A 109 3.24 8.67 8.25
CA VAL A 109 4.62 8.20 8.00
C VAL A 109 5.65 9.32 8.17
N ALA A 110 6.84 8.97 8.65
CA ALA A 110 8.01 9.82 8.56
C ALA A 110 8.91 9.34 7.40
N LEU A 111 8.75 9.94 6.21
CA LEU A 111 9.65 9.69 5.09
C LEU A 111 10.87 10.61 5.21
N LYS A 112 12.08 10.05 5.22
CA LYS A 112 13.32 10.82 5.25
C LYS A 112 14.31 10.32 4.21
N LYS A 113 14.92 11.27 3.49
CA LYS A 113 16.03 11.02 2.56
C LYS A 113 17.34 11.41 3.26
N ASN A 114 18.38 10.59 3.14
CA ASN A 114 19.73 10.85 3.67
C ASN A 114 19.81 11.13 5.19
N ALA A 115 18.95 10.51 6.00
CA ALA A 115 18.94 10.71 7.46
C ALA A 115 19.89 9.78 8.21
N TRP A 116 21.16 9.73 7.79
CA TRP A 116 22.18 8.83 8.36
C TRP A 116 22.28 8.93 9.89
N LEU A 117 22.25 10.14 10.45
CA LEU A 117 22.34 10.32 11.91
C LEU A 117 21.15 9.66 12.62
N LEU A 118 19.94 9.89 12.12
CA LEU A 118 18.72 9.29 12.68
C LEU A 118 18.73 7.77 12.52
N GLU A 119 19.19 7.28 11.37
CA GLU A 119 19.32 5.84 11.11
C GLU A 119 20.27 5.17 12.09
N ASN A 120 21.43 5.77 12.39
CA ASN A 120 22.36 5.21 13.37
C ASN A 120 21.77 5.23 14.78
N VAL A 121 21.10 6.32 15.17
CA VAL A 121 20.44 6.43 16.49
C VAL A 121 19.32 5.39 16.63
N THR A 122 18.46 5.23 15.64
CA THR A 122 17.38 4.22 15.69
C THR A 122 17.93 2.80 15.64
N ARG A 123 18.98 2.54 14.85
CA ARG A 123 19.69 1.25 14.88
C ARG A 123 20.26 0.97 16.27
N LEU A 124 20.88 1.94 16.94
CA LEU A 124 21.40 1.74 18.30
C LEU A 124 20.29 1.45 19.33
N LEU A 125 19.16 2.18 19.24
CA LEU A 125 18.06 2.06 20.20
C LEU A 125 17.21 0.79 20.01
N PHE A 126 16.94 0.39 18.77
CA PHE A 126 16.00 -0.69 18.46
C PHE A 126 16.66 -2.01 18.03
N ARG A 127 17.97 -2.00 17.72
CA ARG A 127 18.73 -3.24 17.47
C ARG A 127 19.21 -3.81 18.80
N GLN A 128 18.29 -4.19 19.69
CA GLN A 128 18.64 -5.14 20.75
C GLN A 128 18.87 -6.50 20.11
N LYS A 129 20.02 -7.12 20.40
CA LYS A 129 20.29 -8.51 20.01
C LYS A 129 19.19 -9.41 20.59
N LYS A 130 18.53 -10.18 19.73
CA LYS A 130 18.03 -11.50 20.13
C LYS A 130 19.23 -12.43 20.29
#